data_AF-A0A662DNC9-F1
#
_entry.id   AF-A0A662DNC9-F1
#
_cell.length_a   1.000
_cell.length_b   1.000
_cell.length_c   1.000
_cell.angle_alpha   90.00
_cell.angle_beta   90.00
_cell.angle_gamma   90.00
#
_symmetry.space_group_name_H-M   'P 1'
#
loop_
_entity.id
_entity.type
_entity.pdbx_description
1 polymer ?
#
loop_
_entity_poly.entity_id
_entity_poly.type
_entity_poly.pdbx_seq_one_letter_code
_entity_poly.pdbx_strand_id
1 'polypeptide(L)'
;MEKEISISENRLVEKLNRISAFIKKKYGIRVKFVEILGKRWSYVAGEKEDGLSSPLTERIKIDERFGLITDRWEEIPKKEKNNLISLLQRVIKKYG
;
A
#
# COMPACT_ATOMS: atom_id res chain seq x y z
N MET A 1 -16.95 15.81 18.11
CA MET A 1 -16.74 14.34 17.96
C MET A 1 -15.28 14.15 17.63
N GLU A 2 -14.49 13.94 18.67
CA GLU A 2 -13.05 13.77 18.57
C GLU A 2 -12.74 12.40 17.97
N LYS A 3 -11.85 12.40 16.98
CA LYS A 3 -11.45 11.23 16.20
C LYS A 3 -10.62 10.30 17.08
N GLU A 4 -11.23 9.28 17.65
CA GLU A 4 -10.50 8.08 18.10
C GLU A 4 -10.01 7.29 16.88
N ILE A 5 -9.02 7.82 16.18
CA ILE A 5 -8.20 7.00 15.29
C ILE A 5 -7.36 6.13 16.21
N SER A 6 -7.66 4.82 16.25
CA SER A 6 -6.92 3.85 17.05
C SER A 6 -5.41 3.99 16.80
N ILE A 7 -4.61 3.94 17.87
CA ILE A 7 -3.13 4.02 17.80
C ILE A 7 -2.57 3.01 16.78
N SER A 8 -3.23 1.86 16.63
CA SER A 8 -2.87 0.83 15.64
C SER A 8 -3.03 1.31 14.20
N GLU A 9 -4.11 2.02 13.87
CA GLU A 9 -4.37 2.58 12.54
C GLU A 9 -3.29 3.62 12.17
N ASN A 10 -2.97 4.52 13.10
CA ASN A 10 -1.89 5.49 12.89
C ASN A 10 -0.54 4.81 12.64
N ARG A 11 -0.23 3.74 13.38
CA ARG A 11 1.01 2.97 13.19
C ARG A 11 1.02 2.21 11.87
N LEU A 12 -0.11 1.63 11.45
CA LEU A 12 -0.24 0.96 10.16
C LEU A 12 0.03 1.96 9.03
N VAL A 13 -0.65 3.10 9.03
CA VAL A 13 -0.50 4.15 8.02
C VAL A 13 0.95 4.63 7.94
N GLU A 14 1.61 4.86 9.08
CA GLU A 14 3.03 5.25 9.12
C GLU A 14 3.92 4.18 8.46
N LYS A 15 3.72 2.90 8.80
CA LYS A 15 4.53 1.80 8.23
C LYS A 15 4.30 1.65 6.73
N LEU A 16 3.06 1.71 6.28
CA LEU A 16 2.71 1.64 4.87
C LEU A 16 3.30 2.82 4.08
N ASN A 17 3.26 4.04 4.63
CA ASN A 17 3.93 5.20 4.02
C ASN A 17 5.44 5.00 3.87
N ARG A 18 6.11 4.45 4.90
CA ARG A 18 7.55 4.13 4.81
C ARG A 18 7.84 3.07 3.75
N ILE A 19 6.99 2.04 3.63
CA ILE A 19 7.13 1.01 2.60
C ILE A 19 6.93 1.60 1.20
N SER A 20 5.93 2.47 1.02
CA SER A 20 5.69 3.17 -0.25
C SER A 20 6.92 4.00 -0.65
N ALA A 21 7.46 4.80 0.27
CA ALA A 21 8.66 5.58 0.03
C ALA A 21 9.88 4.70 -0.32
N PHE A 22 10.03 3.55 0.33
CA PHE A 22 11.08 2.58 0.02
C PHE A 22 10.92 2.01 -1.40
N ILE A 23 9.71 1.60 -1.79
CA ILE A 23 9.42 1.06 -3.13
C ILE A 23 9.71 2.12 -4.20
N LYS A 24 9.28 3.36 -3.98
CA LYS A 24 9.60 4.48 -4.87
C LYS A 24 11.10 4.72 -4.99
N LYS A 25 11.82 4.75 -3.87
CA LYS A 25 13.28 4.98 -3.88
C LYS A 25 14.04 3.83 -4.56
N LYS A 26 13.62 2.58 -4.35
CA LYS A 26 14.34 1.39 -4.83
C LYS A 26 14.03 1.06 -6.29
N TYR A 27 12.78 1.20 -6.71
CA TYR A 27 12.32 0.77 -8.04
C TYR A 27 11.81 1.91 -8.91
N GLY A 28 11.68 3.12 -8.37
CA GLY A 28 11.04 4.23 -9.09
C GLY A 28 9.52 4.06 -9.26
N ILE A 29 8.91 3.10 -8.54
CA ILE A 29 7.50 2.73 -8.69
C ILE A 29 6.67 3.31 -7.56
N ARG A 30 5.46 3.75 -7.89
CA ARG A 30 4.56 4.40 -6.94
C ARG A 30 3.48 3.43 -6.52
N VAL A 31 3.22 3.39 -5.21
CA VAL A 31 2.22 2.49 -4.65
C VAL A 31 1.29 3.24 -3.71
N LYS A 32 0.00 2.99 -3.87
CA LYS A 32 -1.06 3.35 -2.93
C LYS A 32 -1.56 2.08 -2.26
N PHE A 33 -1.58 2.07 -0.95
CA PHE A 33 -2.20 1.01 -0.17
C PHE A 33 -3.67 1.32 0.05
N VAL A 34 -4.49 0.29 -0.04
CA VAL A 34 -5.94 0.40 0.08
C VAL A 34 -6.52 -0.68 0.99
N GLU A 35 -7.66 -0.36 1.57
CA GLU A 35 -8.57 -1.32 2.21
C GLU A 35 -9.67 -1.73 1.23
N ILE A 36 -9.98 -3.02 1.18
CA ILE A 36 -10.97 -3.61 0.30
C ILE A 36 -12.29 -3.75 1.09
N LEU A 37 -13.26 -2.92 0.73
CA LEU A 37 -14.60 -2.89 1.34
C LEU A 37 -15.60 -3.39 0.28
N GLY A 38 -15.78 -4.71 0.23
CA GLY A 38 -16.56 -5.38 -0.81
C GLY A 38 -15.96 -5.18 -2.20
N LYS A 39 -16.60 -4.36 -3.04
CA LYS A 39 -16.10 -4.00 -4.38
C LYS A 39 -15.26 -2.71 -4.41
N ARG A 40 -15.25 -1.96 -3.31
CA ARG A 40 -14.57 -0.66 -3.21
C ARG A 40 -13.15 -0.83 -2.68
N TRP A 41 -12.24 -0.04 -3.22
CA TRP A 41 -10.84 0.01 -2.81
C TRP A 41 -10.63 1.41 -2.22
N SER A 42 -10.55 1.50 -0.90
CA SER A 42 -10.46 2.75 -0.14
C SER A 42 -9.01 3.07 0.18
N TYR A 43 -8.53 4.28 -0.12
CA TYR A 43 -7.15 4.68 0.15
C TYR A 43 -6.84 4.66 1.66
N VAL A 44 -5.68 4.11 2.02
CA VAL A 44 -5.16 4.06 3.38
C VAL A 44 -3.87 4.86 3.51
N ALA A 45 -2.88 4.55 2.66
CA ALA A 45 -1.53 5.11 2.77
C ALA A 45 -0.76 5.02 1.44
N GLY A 46 0.41 5.63 1.40
CA GLY A 46 1.27 5.68 0.23
C GLY A 46 1.23 7.03 -0.46
N GLU A 47 1.78 7.08 -1.67
CA GLU A 47 1.98 8.34 -2.36
C GLU A 47 0.65 9.03 -2.68
N LYS A 48 0.50 10.27 -2.18
CA LYS A 48 -0.59 11.17 -2.55
C LYS A 48 -0.19 11.82 -3.87
N GLU A 49 -1.12 11.92 -4.81
CA GLU A 49 -0.83 12.51 -6.12
C GLU A 49 -0.45 13.98 -5.98
N ASP A 50 0.82 14.29 -6.18
CA ASP A 50 1.27 15.60 -6.63
C ASP A 50 1.35 15.56 -8.16
N GLY A 51 0.24 15.87 -8.83
CA GLY A 51 0.18 16.25 -10.25
C GLY A 51 0.44 15.16 -11.32
N LEU A 52 -0.26 15.30 -12.46
CA LEU A 52 -0.03 14.72 -13.80
C LEU A 52 0.72 13.37 -13.86
N SER A 53 0.23 12.41 -13.12
CA SER A 53 0.86 11.11 -12.96
C SER A 53 -0.03 10.05 -13.58
N SER A 54 0.55 9.15 -14.40
CA SER A 54 -0.19 8.03 -15.00
C SER A 54 -1.13 7.39 -13.98
N PRO A 55 -2.38 7.10 -14.36
CA PRO A 55 -3.32 6.50 -13.43
C PRO A 55 -2.71 5.19 -12.93
N LEU A 56 -2.61 5.04 -11.60
CA LEU A 56 -2.27 3.74 -11.02
C LEU A 56 -3.44 2.80 -11.36
N THR A 57 -3.25 1.89 -12.31
CA THR A 57 -4.32 1.05 -12.87
C THR A 57 -4.29 -0.36 -12.31
N GLU A 58 -3.12 -0.86 -11.90
CA GLU A 58 -2.97 -2.24 -11.47
C GLU A 58 -3.37 -2.42 -10.02
N ARG A 59 -4.27 -3.37 -9.77
CA ARG A 59 -4.76 -3.70 -8.42
C ARG A 59 -4.22 -5.05 -8.00
N ILE A 60 -3.40 -5.05 -6.95
CA ILE A 60 -2.80 -6.26 -6.39
C ILE A 60 -3.40 -6.49 -5.01
N LYS A 61 -4.05 -7.65 -4.82
CA LYS A 61 -4.53 -8.06 -3.50
C LYS A 61 -3.36 -8.55 -2.65
N ILE A 62 -3.30 -8.10 -1.39
CA ILE A 62 -2.34 -8.59 -0.40
C ILE A 62 -3.00 -9.68 0.44
N ASP A 63 -4.25 -9.43 0.85
CA ASP A 63 -5.15 -10.37 1.51
C ASP A 63 -6.62 -10.03 1.16
N GLU A 64 -7.58 -10.51 1.97
CA GLU A 64 -9.01 -10.26 1.78
C GLU A 64 -9.42 -8.81 2.06
N ARG A 65 -8.74 -8.12 2.97
CA ARG A 65 -9.09 -6.78 3.48
C ARG A 65 -8.18 -5.70 2.94
N PHE A 66 -6.98 -6.01 2.44
CA PHE A 66 -6.00 -5.03 1.99
C PHE A 66 -5.42 -5.36 0.61
N GLY A 67 -5.09 -4.29 -0.11
CA GLY A 67 -4.45 -4.35 -1.42
C GLY A 67 -3.53 -3.17 -1.65
N LEU A 68 -2.90 -3.16 -2.82
CA LEU A 68 -2.15 -2.03 -3.32
C LEU A 68 -2.53 -1.72 -4.77
N ILE A 69 -2.38 -0.45 -5.15
CA ILE A 69 -2.57 0.06 -6.51
C ILE A 69 -1.24 0.65 -6.99
N THR A 70 -0.81 0.27 -8.18
CA THR A 70 0.49 0.62 -8.77
C THR A 70 0.39 0.74 -10.30
N ASP A 71 1.39 1.34 -10.96
CA ASP A 71 1.42 1.50 -12.43
C ASP A 71 2.38 0.54 -13.14
N ARG A 72 3.37 0.00 -12.45
CA ARG A 72 4.44 -0.83 -13.04
C ARG A 72 4.82 -2.01 -12.15
N TRP A 73 3.85 -2.78 -11.65
CA TRP A 73 4.18 -3.88 -10.73
C TRP A 73 5.11 -4.89 -11.40
N GLU A 74 4.88 -5.19 -12.67
CA GLU A 74 5.64 -6.10 -13.53
C GLU A 74 7.15 -5.86 -13.49
N GLU A 75 7.60 -4.61 -13.39
CA GLU A 75 9.02 -4.22 -13.34
C GLU A 75 9.76 -4.72 -12.08
N ILE A 76 9.03 -5.02 -10.99
CA ILE A 76 9.66 -5.58 -9.78
C ILE A 76 9.97 -7.08 -9.99
N PRO A 77 11.21 -7.54 -9.73
CA PRO A 77 11.55 -8.96 -9.83
C PRO A 77 10.65 -9.85 -8.99
N LYS A 78 10.28 -11.04 -9.49
CA LYS A 78 9.35 -11.96 -8.80
C LYS A 78 9.76 -12.28 -7.35
N LYS A 79 11.06 -12.47 -7.10
CA LYS A 79 11.60 -12.71 -5.74
C LYS A 79 11.35 -11.52 -4.80
N GLU A 80 11.56 -10.31 -5.30
CA GLU A 80 11.33 -9.06 -4.56
C GLU A 80 9.83 -8.83 -4.29
N LYS A 81 8.97 -9.12 -5.27
CA LYS A 81 7.50 -9.10 -5.10
C LYS A 81 7.04 -10.00 -3.96
N ASN A 82 7.50 -11.25 -3.95
CA ASN A 82 7.14 -12.21 -2.89
C ASN A 82 7.59 -11.73 -1.50
N ASN A 83 8.78 -11.13 -1.42
CA ASN A 83 9.30 -10.55 -0.18
C ASN A 83 8.47 -9.35 0.27
N LEU A 84 8.07 -8.46 -0.66
CA LEU A 84 7.22 -7.31 -0.37
C LEU A 84 5.83 -7.74 0.11
N ILE A 85 5.18 -8.68 -0.57
CA ILE A 85 3.87 -9.22 -0.14
C ILE A 85 3.98 -9.86 1.24
N SER A 86 5.02 -10.67 1.48
CA SER A 86 5.26 -11.29 2.78
C SER A 86 5.48 -10.26 3.90
N LEU A 87 6.23 -9.18 3.61
CA LEU A 87 6.43 -8.07 4.54
C LEU A 87 5.12 -7.34 4.84
N LEU A 88 4.33 -7.04 3.80
CA LEU A 88 3.05 -6.35 3.91
C LEU A 88 2.06 -7.14 4.75
N GLN A 89 1.90 -8.44 4.50
CA GLN A 89 1.05 -9.32 5.31
C GLN A 89 1.43 -9.31 6.79
N ARG A 90 2.73 -9.31 7.12
CA ARG A 90 3.20 -9.22 8.51
C ARG A 90 2.89 -7.87 9.15
N VAL A 91 3.05 -6.78 8.40
CA VAL A 91 2.74 -5.42 8.88
C VAL A 91 1.24 -5.26 9.12
N ILE A 92 0.41 -5.69 8.16
CA ILE A 92 -1.05 -5.67 8.27
C ILE A 92 -1.50 -6.51 9.46
N LYS A 93 -1.06 -7.77 9.58
CA LYS A 93 -1.41 -8.63 10.72
C LYS A 93 -1.04 -8.03 12.09
N LYS A 94 0.00 -7.18 12.14
CA LYS A 94 0.49 -6.59 13.39
C LYS A 94 -0.23 -5.28 13.74
N TYR A 95 -0.73 -4.52 12.77
CA TYR A 95 -1.21 -3.15 12.98
C TYR A 95 -2.58 -2.82 12.36
N GLY A 96 -3.14 -3.67 11.50
CA GLY A 96 -4.46 -3.49 10.85
C GLY A 96 -5.53 -4.43 11.37
#